data_AF-A0A0B6ZH94-F1
#
_entry.id   AF-A0A0B6ZH94-F1
#
_cell.length_a   1.000
_cell.length_b   1.000
_cell.length_c   1.000
_cell.angle_alpha   90.00
_cell.angle_beta   90.00
_cell.angle_gamma   90.00
#
_symmetry.space_group_name_H-M   'P 1'
#
loop_
_entity.id
_entity.type
_entity.pdbx_description
1 polymer ?
#
loop_
_entity_poly.entity_id
_entity_poly.type
_entity_poly.pdbx_seq_one_letter_code
_entity_poly.pdbx_strand_id
1 'polypeptide(L)'
;DAERENDDNKSVSSVNRSSEMLSADDIWTMITQGDYPDSALIRIAELKENLNLTEKGWQDLAREGNPLVICGILCDWLDQLNEPVLRTQDVSVLIENVTDSGRALLRLEKSSKCFLEYIMLVVSKFDITSLRLRQEALEFFLSYLCQKR
;
A
#
# COMPACT_ATOMS: atom_id res chain seq x y z
N ASP A 1 -59.94 -13.93 0.17
CA ASP A 1 -60.08 -12.54 -0.32
C ASP A 1 -60.19 -11.57 0.83
N ALA A 2 -59.51 -10.42 0.67
CA ALA A 2 -59.32 -9.29 1.60
C ALA A 2 -58.12 -9.37 2.57
N GLU A 3 -56.94 -9.04 2.01
CA GLU A 3 -56.01 -7.97 2.41
C GLU A 3 -56.06 -7.43 3.85
N ARG A 4 -54.88 -7.39 4.49
CA ARG A 4 -54.31 -6.27 5.29
C ARG A 4 -52.86 -6.64 5.66
N GLU A 5 -51.92 -6.01 4.98
CA GLU A 5 -51.05 -4.96 5.55
C GLU A 5 -50.22 -5.47 6.73
N ASN A 6 -48.94 -5.76 6.47
CA ASN A 6 -47.92 -5.53 7.47
C ASN A 6 -46.72 -4.87 6.81
N ASP A 7 -46.71 -3.57 7.02
CA ASP A 7 -45.73 -2.56 6.67
C ASP A 7 -44.27 -3.03 6.72
N ASP A 8 -43.66 -2.85 5.56
CA ASP A 8 -42.25 -2.54 5.36
C ASP A 8 -41.81 -1.35 6.26
N ASN A 9 -41.48 -1.61 7.52
CA ASN A 9 -40.70 -0.64 8.29
C ASN A 9 -39.20 -0.92 8.12
N LYS A 10 -38.78 -0.75 6.86
CA LYS A 10 -37.40 -0.60 6.42
C LYS A 10 -36.85 0.66 7.09
N SER A 11 -36.32 0.50 8.30
CA SER A 11 -35.45 1.49 8.93
C SER A 11 -34.15 1.56 8.13
N VAL A 12 -34.22 2.21 6.97
CA VAL A 12 -33.07 2.76 6.25
C VAL A 12 -32.53 3.83 7.18
N SER A 13 -31.66 3.40 8.10
CA SER A 13 -30.67 4.30 8.68
C SER A 13 -29.82 4.77 7.51
N SER A 14 -30.24 5.91 6.97
CA SER A 14 -29.45 6.81 6.16
C SER A 14 -28.30 7.25 7.04
N VAL A 15 -27.28 6.38 7.13
CA VAL A 15 -25.98 6.76 7.67
C VAL A 15 -25.40 7.73 6.65
N ASN A 16 -25.70 8.98 6.93
CA ASN A 16 -25.04 10.16 6.42
C ASN A 16 -23.54 10.00 6.77
N ARG A 17 -22.78 9.27 5.93
CA ARG A 17 -21.33 9.21 6.04
C ARG A 17 -20.80 10.54 5.53
N SER A 18 -20.78 11.51 6.44
CA SER A 18 -19.82 12.60 6.40
C SER A 18 -18.48 12.01 5.95
N SER A 19 -17.87 12.60 4.92
CA SER A 19 -16.54 12.23 4.45
C SER A 19 -15.51 12.59 5.53
N GLU A 20 -15.50 11.82 6.63
CA GLU A 20 -14.46 11.91 7.64
C GLU A 20 -13.15 11.56 6.95
N MET A 21 -12.21 12.51 6.97
CA MET A 21 -10.84 12.23 6.52
C MET A 21 -10.32 11.09 7.37
N LEU A 22 -10.04 9.95 6.74
CA LEU A 22 -9.40 8.82 7.39
C LEU A 22 -8.04 9.27 7.95
N SER A 23 -7.73 8.85 9.17
CA SER A 23 -6.41 9.11 9.74
C SER A 23 -5.35 8.26 9.03
N ALA A 24 -4.07 8.62 9.19
CA ALA A 24 -2.96 7.80 8.68
C ALA A 24 -2.99 6.38 9.28
N ASP A 25 -3.40 6.25 10.55
CA ASP A 25 -3.51 4.99 11.27
C ASP A 25 -4.65 4.12 10.69
N ASP A 26 -5.79 4.72 10.34
CA ASP A 26 -6.91 4.00 9.68
C ASP A 26 -6.52 3.50 8.30
N ILE A 27 -5.91 4.37 7.48
CA ILE A 27 -5.43 4.03 6.14
C ILE A 27 -4.45 2.86 6.22
N TRP A 28 -3.51 2.91 7.16
CA TRP A 28 -2.51 1.86 7.31
C TRP A 28 -3.14 0.53 7.75
N THR A 29 -4.10 0.59 8.66
CA THR A 29 -4.86 -0.59 9.12
C THR A 29 -5.58 -1.25 7.95
N MET A 30 -6.21 -0.46 7.08
CA MET A 30 -6.88 -0.98 5.88
C MET A 30 -5.90 -1.63 4.91
N ILE A 31 -4.72 -1.01 4.69
CA ILE A 31 -3.67 -1.56 3.80
C ILE A 31 -3.18 -2.92 4.31
N THR A 32 -2.83 -3.03 5.59
CA THR A 32 -2.27 -4.26 6.16
C THR A 32 -3.28 -5.38 6.29
N GLN A 33 -4.55 -5.06 6.51
CA GLN A 33 -5.64 -6.04 6.58
C GLN A 33 -6.21 -6.41 5.21
N GLY A 34 -5.86 -5.67 4.15
CA GLY A 34 -6.42 -5.85 2.82
C GLY A 34 -7.89 -5.41 2.70
N ASP A 35 -8.38 -4.58 3.61
CA ASP A 35 -9.76 -4.09 3.66
C ASP A 35 -9.91 -2.83 2.80
N TYR A 36 -9.77 -2.99 1.48
CA TYR A 36 -9.90 -1.89 0.52
C TYR A 36 -11.38 -1.65 0.18
N PRO A 37 -11.84 -0.39 0.13
CA PRO A 37 -13.18 -0.08 -0.35
C PRO A 37 -13.30 -0.40 -1.84
N ASP A 38 -14.49 -0.80 -2.29
CA ASP A 38 -14.76 -1.16 -3.70
C ASP A 38 -14.29 -0.08 -4.69
N SER A 39 -14.47 1.21 -4.33
CA SER A 39 -14.03 2.34 -5.14
C SER A 39 -12.51 2.37 -5.34
N ALA A 40 -11.73 2.00 -4.33
CA ALA A 40 -10.28 1.90 -4.45
C ALA A 40 -9.89 0.68 -5.29
N LEU A 41 -10.55 -0.46 -5.11
CA LEU A 41 -10.28 -1.67 -5.88
C LEU A 41 -10.54 -1.48 -7.38
N ILE A 42 -11.67 -0.85 -7.74
CA ILE A 42 -12.01 -0.50 -9.12
C ILE A 42 -10.94 0.42 -9.70
N ARG A 43 -10.55 1.47 -8.96
CA ARG A 43 -9.55 2.43 -9.42
C ARG A 43 -8.17 1.80 -9.61
N ILE A 44 -7.77 0.90 -8.71
CA ILE A 44 -6.53 0.11 -8.84
C ILE A 44 -6.58 -0.72 -10.13
N ALA A 45 -7.67 -1.43 -10.40
CA ALA A 45 -7.79 -2.25 -11.61
C ALA A 45 -7.67 -1.41 -12.90
N GLU A 46 -8.35 -0.26 -12.96
CA GLU A 46 -8.26 0.66 -14.11
C GLU A 46 -6.84 1.20 -14.33
N LEU A 47 -6.17 1.62 -13.26
CA LEU A 47 -4.81 2.17 -13.36
C LEU A 47 -3.82 1.08 -13.80
N LYS A 48 -3.92 -0.14 -13.25
CA LYS A 48 -3.07 -1.28 -13.64
C LYS A 48 -3.13 -1.57 -15.14
N GLU A 49 -4.33 -1.63 -15.70
CA GLU A 49 -4.52 -1.89 -17.12
C GLU A 49 -3.88 -0.78 -17.97
N ASN A 50 -4.09 0.48 -17.59
CA ASN A 50 -3.62 1.63 -18.36
C ASN A 50 -2.11 1.87 -18.25
N LEU A 51 -1.48 1.55 -17.10
CA LEU A 51 -0.03 1.70 -16.88
C LEU A 51 0.80 0.84 -17.84
N ASN A 52 0.31 -0.36 -18.15
CA ASN A 52 0.97 -1.29 -19.05
C ASN A 52 0.76 -0.96 -20.54
N LEU A 53 -0.22 -0.11 -20.86
CA LEU A 53 -0.66 0.16 -22.23
C LEU A 53 -0.32 1.58 -22.71
N THR A 54 -0.24 2.57 -21.81
CA THR A 54 -0.19 3.99 -22.20
C THR A 54 0.67 4.84 -21.26
N GLU A 55 1.29 5.88 -21.81
CA GLU A 55 1.95 6.93 -21.01
C GLU A 55 0.94 7.72 -20.15
N LYS A 56 -0.31 7.82 -20.62
CA LYS A 56 -1.40 8.46 -19.88
C LYS A 56 -1.66 7.77 -18.54
N GLY A 57 -1.54 6.44 -18.46
CA GLY A 57 -1.68 5.70 -17.20
C GLY A 57 -0.70 6.19 -16.11
N TRP A 58 0.54 6.52 -16.50
CA TRP A 58 1.55 7.07 -15.58
C TRP A 58 1.22 8.50 -15.15
N GLN A 59 0.65 9.31 -16.05
CA GLN A 59 0.19 10.66 -15.71
C GLN A 59 -1.03 10.64 -14.77
N ASP A 60 -1.93 9.69 -14.97
CA ASP A 60 -3.10 9.49 -14.13
C ASP A 60 -2.70 8.98 -12.73
N LEU A 61 -1.74 8.06 -12.64
CA LEU A 61 -1.15 7.63 -11.38
C LEU A 61 -0.44 8.80 -10.66
N ALA A 62 0.30 9.65 -11.37
CA ALA A 62 0.98 10.80 -10.80
C ALA A 62 0.03 11.87 -10.21
N ARG A 63 -1.25 11.83 -10.60
CA ARG A 63 -2.32 12.71 -10.08
C ARG A 63 -3.21 12.02 -9.05
N GLU A 64 -3.02 10.72 -8.81
CA GLU A 64 -3.79 9.98 -7.84
C GLU A 64 -3.51 10.53 -6.43
N GLY A 65 -4.57 10.82 -5.69
CA GLY A 65 -4.49 11.39 -4.34
C GLY A 65 -4.89 10.39 -3.26
N ASN A 66 -5.49 9.27 -3.63
CA ASN A 66 -5.93 8.25 -2.69
C ASN A 66 -4.76 7.32 -2.30
N PRO A 67 -4.29 7.36 -1.03
CA PRO A 67 -3.15 6.55 -0.60
C PRO A 67 -3.42 5.04 -0.67
N LEU A 68 -4.68 4.60 -0.52
CA LEU A 68 -5.05 3.19 -0.68
C LEU A 68 -4.84 2.72 -2.12
N VAL A 69 -5.22 3.55 -3.09
CA VAL A 69 -5.04 3.25 -4.52
C VAL A 69 -3.55 3.21 -4.85
N ILE A 70 -2.77 4.22 -4.43
CA ILE A 70 -1.33 4.29 -4.70
C ILE A 70 -0.60 3.10 -4.08
N CYS A 71 -0.90 2.77 -2.82
CA CYS A 71 -0.28 1.64 -2.13
C CYS A 71 -0.68 0.31 -2.79
N GLY A 72 -1.95 0.12 -3.14
CA GLY A 72 -2.42 -1.06 -3.86
C GLY A 72 -1.71 -1.25 -5.20
N ILE A 73 -1.52 -0.19 -5.99
CA ILE A 73 -0.76 -0.23 -7.25
C ILE A 73 0.71 -0.59 -6.99
N LEU A 74 1.35 0.03 -5.99
CA LEU A 74 2.74 -0.25 -5.65
C LEU A 74 2.94 -1.71 -5.26
N CYS A 75 2.08 -2.24 -4.38
CA CYS A 75 2.14 -3.62 -3.93
C CYS A 75 1.91 -4.61 -5.08
N ASP A 76 0.92 -4.32 -5.94
CA ASP A 76 0.67 -5.12 -7.14
C ASP A 76 1.85 -5.14 -8.11
N TRP A 77 2.50 -3.99 -8.31
CA TRP A 77 3.70 -3.88 -9.14
C TRP A 77 4.87 -4.67 -8.55
N LEU A 78 5.09 -4.58 -7.23
CA LEU A 78 6.11 -5.35 -6.52
C LEU A 78 5.87 -6.86 -6.65
N ASP A 79 4.61 -7.30 -6.53
CA ASP A 79 4.22 -8.71 -6.66
C ASP A 79 4.47 -9.30 -8.06
N GLN A 80 4.56 -8.47 -9.10
CA GLN A 80 4.78 -8.90 -10.48
C GLN A 80 6.25 -8.89 -10.91
N LEU A 81 7.18 -8.49 -10.04
CA LEU A 81 8.59 -8.48 -10.38
C LEU A 81 9.14 -9.91 -10.51
N ASN A 82 9.89 -10.17 -11.59
CA ASN A 82 10.54 -11.46 -11.81
C ASN A 82 11.57 -11.81 -10.71
N GLU A 83 12.16 -10.79 -10.08
CA GLU A 83 13.07 -10.92 -8.95
C GLU A 83 12.70 -9.87 -7.90
N PRO A 84 12.79 -10.21 -6.59
CA PRO A 84 12.54 -9.24 -5.53
C PRO A 84 13.50 -8.06 -5.63
N VAL A 85 13.05 -6.91 -5.12
CA VAL A 85 13.89 -5.70 -5.00
C VAL A 85 15.13 -5.97 -4.15
N LEU A 86 14.97 -6.74 -3.07
CA LEU A 86 16.04 -7.25 -2.23
C LEU A 86 16.20 -8.75 -2.44
N ARG A 87 17.26 -9.12 -3.15
CA ARG A 87 17.62 -10.52 -3.33
C ARG A 87 18.27 -11.07 -2.07
N THR A 88 18.41 -12.38 -2.00
CA THR A 88 19.04 -13.07 -0.85
C THR A 88 20.41 -12.50 -0.52
N GLN A 89 21.22 -12.14 -1.53
CA GLN A 89 22.54 -11.53 -1.32
C GLN A 89 22.46 -10.15 -0.65
N ASP A 90 21.46 -9.34 -1.02
CA ASP A 90 21.24 -8.01 -0.45
C ASP A 90 20.84 -8.14 1.01
N VAL A 91 19.96 -9.08 1.32
CA VAL A 91 19.54 -9.38 2.70
C VAL A 91 20.74 -9.82 3.55
N SER A 92 21.60 -10.70 3.03
CA SER A 92 22.83 -11.10 3.73
C SER A 92 23.75 -9.92 4.03
N VAL A 93 23.95 -9.01 3.06
CA VAL A 93 24.73 -7.78 3.26
C VAL A 93 24.12 -6.90 4.35
N LEU A 94 22.80 -6.76 4.38
CA LEU A 94 22.11 -6.00 5.43
C LEU A 94 22.31 -6.62 6.81
N ILE A 95 22.18 -7.94 6.94
CA ILE A 95 22.35 -8.67 8.21
C ILE A 95 23.80 -8.58 8.70
N GLU A 96 24.78 -8.76 7.82
CA GLU A 96 26.22 -8.66 8.15
C GLU A 96 26.62 -7.29 8.71
N ASN A 97 25.86 -6.24 8.37
CA ASN A 97 26.17 -4.85 8.71
C ASN A 97 25.08 -4.21 9.58
N VAL A 98 24.34 -5.02 10.37
CA VAL A 98 23.21 -4.56 11.19
C VAL A 98 23.56 -3.43 12.16
N THR A 99 24.82 -3.33 12.60
CA THR A 99 25.31 -2.28 13.50
C THR A 99 25.70 -0.97 12.80
N ASP A 100 25.78 -0.96 11.47
CA ASP A 100 26.13 0.20 10.64
C ASP A 100 25.28 0.22 9.38
N SER A 101 24.07 0.79 9.50
CA SER A 101 23.10 0.90 8.42
C SER A 101 23.62 1.72 7.23
N GLY A 102 24.47 2.72 7.48
CA GLY A 102 25.09 3.52 6.42
C GLY A 102 26.01 2.68 5.55
N ARG A 103 26.89 1.89 6.18
CA ARG A 103 27.75 0.93 5.47
C ARG A 103 26.95 -0.17 4.78
N ALA A 104 25.90 -0.67 5.41
CA ALA A 104 25.03 -1.68 4.82
C ALA A 104 24.43 -1.19 3.49
N LEU A 105 23.85 0.02 3.48
CA LEU A 105 23.27 0.63 2.28
C LEU A 105 24.30 0.90 1.18
N LEU A 106 25.52 1.30 1.53
CA LEU A 106 26.59 1.52 0.55
C LEU A 106 27.06 0.24 -0.16
N ARG A 107 26.80 -0.93 0.43
CA ARG A 107 27.19 -2.24 -0.12
C ARG A 107 26.11 -2.85 -1.02
N LEU A 108 24.92 -2.28 -1.08
CA LEU A 108 23.84 -2.73 -1.95
C LEU A 108 24.05 -2.29 -3.40
N GLU A 109 23.42 -3.01 -4.33
CA GLU A 109 23.29 -2.51 -5.70
C GLU A 109 22.58 -1.14 -5.70
N LYS A 110 22.99 -0.26 -6.63
CA LYS A 110 22.49 1.12 -6.71
C LYS A 110 20.96 1.18 -6.76
N SER A 111 20.34 0.30 -7.54
CA SER A 111 18.88 0.19 -7.68
C SER A 111 18.21 -0.13 -6.35
N SER A 112 18.63 -1.20 -5.68
CA SER A 112 18.08 -1.65 -4.39
C SER A 112 18.29 -0.60 -3.30
N LYS A 113 19.46 0.03 -3.27
CA LYS A 113 19.75 1.15 -2.38
C LYS A 113 18.78 2.31 -2.59
N CYS A 114 18.67 2.82 -3.83
CA CYS A 114 17.79 3.95 -4.13
C CYS A 114 16.32 3.64 -3.82
N PHE A 115 15.88 2.42 -4.12
CA PHE A 115 14.52 2.00 -3.81
C PHE A 115 14.26 1.96 -2.31
N LEU A 116 15.17 1.38 -1.52
CA LEU A 116 15.07 1.34 -0.07
C LEU A 116 15.08 2.74 0.55
N GLU A 117 15.99 3.62 0.10
CA GLU A 117 16.03 5.01 0.56
C GLU A 117 14.70 5.72 0.29
N TYR A 118 14.09 5.48 -0.86
CA TYR A 118 12.79 6.07 -1.21
C TYR A 118 11.64 5.51 -0.36
N ILE A 119 11.56 4.19 -0.17
CA ILE A 119 10.53 3.59 0.69
C ILE A 119 10.70 4.04 2.14
N MET A 120 11.92 4.07 2.67
CA MET A 120 12.18 4.58 4.02
C MET A 120 11.78 6.05 4.15
N LEU A 121 12.06 6.87 3.13
CA LEU A 121 11.61 8.26 3.09
C LEU A 121 10.08 8.34 3.12
N VAL A 122 9.38 7.59 2.26
CA VAL A 122 7.92 7.55 2.22
C VAL A 122 7.35 7.11 3.58
N VAL A 123 7.87 6.02 4.15
CA VAL A 123 7.47 5.53 5.48
C VAL A 123 7.68 6.60 6.56
N SER A 124 8.81 7.32 6.52
CA SER A 124 9.12 8.39 7.48
C SER A 124 8.23 9.62 7.36
N LYS A 125 7.56 9.81 6.20
CA LYS A 125 6.67 10.94 5.95
C LYS A 125 5.25 10.68 6.43
N PHE A 126 4.89 9.44 6.74
CA PHE A 126 3.59 9.19 7.36
C PHE A 126 3.63 9.58 8.84
N ASP A 127 2.63 10.35 9.25
CA ASP A 127 2.38 10.68 10.64
C ASP A 127 1.65 9.53 11.36
N ILE A 128 2.17 8.31 11.21
CA ILE A 128 1.64 7.13 11.92
C ILE A 128 1.97 7.35 13.39
N THR A 129 0.97 7.52 14.24
CA THR A 129 1.23 7.86 15.65
C THR A 129 1.62 6.61 16.44
N SER A 130 1.03 5.48 16.10
CA SER A 130 1.27 4.20 16.75
C SER A 130 2.61 3.57 16.34
N LEU A 131 3.51 3.35 17.31
CA LEU A 131 4.76 2.61 17.09
C LEU A 131 4.50 1.20 16.53
N ARG A 132 3.42 0.56 16.99
CA ARG A 132 3.00 -0.75 16.49
C ARG A 132 2.66 -0.70 15.01
N LEU A 133 1.86 0.27 14.57
CA LEU A 133 1.51 0.41 13.16
C LEU A 133 2.73 0.76 12.30
N ARG A 134 3.68 1.53 12.81
CA ARG A 134 4.97 1.76 12.11
C ARG A 134 5.75 0.48 11.92
N GLN A 135 5.80 -0.39 12.93
CA GLN A 135 6.47 -1.67 12.82
C GLN A 135 5.76 -2.59 11.83
N GLU A 136 4.43 -2.72 11.93
CA GLU A 136 3.62 -3.45 10.96
C GLU A 136 3.82 -2.89 9.53
N ALA A 137 4.01 -1.57 9.39
CA ALA A 137 4.31 -0.95 8.11
C ALA A 137 5.64 -1.38 7.51
N LEU A 138 6.68 -1.36 8.33
CA LEU A 138 8.01 -1.80 7.93
C LEU A 138 7.99 -3.29 7.57
N GLU A 139 7.35 -4.13 8.39
CA GLU A 139 7.22 -5.56 8.13
C GLU A 139 6.44 -5.83 6.83
N PHE A 140 5.36 -5.08 6.59
CA PHE A 140 4.59 -5.13 5.35
C PHE A 140 5.48 -4.82 4.14
N PHE A 141 6.13 -3.65 4.09
CA PHE A 141 7.00 -3.30 2.96
C PHE A 141 8.15 -4.29 2.81
N LEU A 142 8.85 -4.66 3.89
CA LEU A 142 9.92 -5.65 3.83
C LEU A 142 9.46 -6.99 3.27
N SER A 143 8.24 -7.42 3.57
CA SER A 143 7.69 -8.65 2.98
C SER A 143 7.59 -8.56 1.46
N TYR A 144 7.12 -7.44 0.90
CA TYR A 144 7.05 -7.21 -0.54
C TYR A 144 8.44 -7.03 -1.18
N LEU A 145 9.41 -6.45 -0.46
CA LEU A 145 10.75 -6.21 -0.99
C LEU A 145 11.61 -7.47 -1.05
N CYS A 146 11.39 -8.42 -0.13
CA CYS A 146 12.20 -9.62 0.01
C CYS A 146 11.56 -10.88 -0.60
N GLN A 147 10.25 -10.86 -0.93
CA GLN A 147 9.56 -12.04 -1.43
C GLN A 147 9.91 -12.34 -2.89
N LYS A 148 10.36 -13.58 -3.12
CA LYS A 148 10.24 -14.24 -4.43
C LYS A 148 8.99 -15.11 -4.37
N ARG A 149 7.91 -14.67 -5.01
CA ARG A 149 6.67 -15.44 -5.15
C ARG A 149 6.71 -16.29 -6.41
#